data_AF-A0A7D3WW36-F1
#
_entry.id   AF-A0A7D3WW36-F1
#
_cell.length_a   1.000
_cell.length_b   1.000
_cell.length_c   1.000
_cell.angle_alpha   90.00
_cell.angle_beta   90.00
_cell.angle_gamma   90.00
#
_symmetry.space_group_name_H-M   'P 1'
#
loop_
_entity.id
_entity.type
_entity.pdbx_description
1 polymer ?
#
loop_
_entity_poly.entity_id
_entity_poly.type
_entity_poly.pdbx_seq_one_letter_code
_entity_poly.pdbx_strand_id
1 'polypeptide(L)' 'MRRQQLIGRVVETFYLAGPQGLVLSLRHPKRDLRAFFPAHARQLEAFAQQQHLRFTSARDLCLLLTQLNAWLP' A
#
# COMPACT_ATOMS: atom_id res chain seq x y z
N MET A 1 -36.65 -24.63 -3.94
CA MET A 1 -35.24 -24.40 -4.34
C MET A 1 -34.59 -23.40 -3.39
N ARG A 2 -33.63 -23.81 -2.56
CA ARG A 2 -32.83 -22.88 -1.71
C ARG A 2 -31.68 -22.32 -2.56
N ARG A 3 -31.67 -21.01 -2.81
CA ARG A 3 -30.50 -20.30 -3.37
C ARG A 3 -29.37 -20.40 -2.33
N GLN A 4 -28.25 -21.03 -2.67
CA GLN A 4 -27.03 -20.91 -1.89
C GLN A 4 -26.59 -19.45 -1.97
N GLN A 5 -26.67 -18.73 -0.86
CA GLN A 5 -26.12 -17.41 -0.73
C GLN A 5 -24.61 -17.59 -0.50
N LEU A 6 -23.80 -17.18 -1.47
CA LEU A 6 -22.34 -17.19 -1.34
C LEU A 6 -21.97 -16.12 -0.30
N ILE A 7 -21.68 -16.55 0.93
CA ILE A 7 -21.12 -15.68 1.99
C ILE A 7 -19.60 -15.66 1.79
N GLY A 8 -19.14 -14.92 0.78
CA GLY A 8 -17.71 -14.74 0.50
C GLY A 8 -17.24 -13.36 0.96
N ARG A 9 -16.12 -13.31 1.69
CA ARG A 9 -15.42 -12.06 1.98
C ARG A 9 -14.53 -11.70 0.79
N VAL A 10 -14.80 -10.56 0.15
CA VAL A 10 -13.88 -9.99 -0.86
C VAL A 10 -12.73 -9.31 -0.11
N VAL A 11 -11.49 -9.68 -0.44
CA VAL A 11 -10.28 -9.10 0.14
C VAL A 11 -9.43 -8.54 -0.99
N GLU A 12 -9.11 -7.25 -0.92
CA GLU A 12 -8.15 -6.63 -1.83
C GLU A 12 -6.73 -6.98 -1.37
N THR A 13 -5.89 -7.39 -2.32
CA THR A 13 -4.49 -7.73 -2.05
C THR A 13 -3.60 -6.78 -2.85
N PHE A 14 -2.69 -6.09 -2.17
CA PHE A 14 -1.74 -5.19 -2.80
C PHE A 14 -0.35 -5.82 -2.84
N TYR A 15 0.39 -5.52 -3.91
CA TYR A 15 1.77 -5.97 -4.10
C TYR A 15 2.64 -4.77 -4.48
N LEU A 16 3.84 -4.72 -3.92
CA LEU A 16 4.88 -3.75 -4.26
C LEU A 16 5.96 -4.45 -5.08
N ALA A 17 6.20 -3.97 -6.29
CA ALA A 17 7.37 -4.37 -7.07
C ALA A 17 8.56 -3.50 -6.67
N GLY A 18 9.69 -4.14 -6.35
CA GLY A 18 10.94 -3.50 -6.01
C GLY A 18 12.06 -3.82 -7.01
N PRO A 19 13.27 -3.32 -6.76
CA PRO A 19 14.43 -3.59 -7.59
C PRO A 19 14.74 -5.09 -7.70
N GLN A 20 15.44 -5.47 -8.77
CA GLN A 20 15.96 -6.84 -8.96
C GLN A 20 14.87 -7.94 -8.95
N GLY A 21 13.64 -7.59 -9.35
CA GLY A 21 12.53 -8.55 -9.41
C GLY A 21 11.88 -8.87 -8.07
N LEU A 22 12.18 -8.11 -7.00
CA LEU A 22 11.52 -8.28 -5.72
C LEU A 22 10.02 -7.97 -5.83
N VAL A 23 9.17 -8.84 -5.27
CA VAL A 23 7.73 -8.60 -5.14
C VAL A 23 7.34 -8.82 -3.68
N LEU A 24 6.85 -7.76 -3.03
CA LEU A 24 6.40 -7.78 -1.65
C LEU A 24 4.88 -7.71 -1.58
N SER A 25 4.25 -8.68 -0.91
CA SER A 25 2.82 -8.61 -0.58
C SER A 25 2.59 -7.63 0.57
N LEU A 26 1.76 -6.61 0.34
CA LEU A 26 1.39 -5.60 1.33
C LEU A 26 0.16 -6.06 2.12
N ARG A 27 0.36 -6.97 3.07
CA ARG A 27 -0.72 -7.49 3.95
C ARG A 27 -1.20 -6.44 4.94
N HIS A 28 -0.30 -5.55 5.36
CA HIS A 28 -0.58 -4.40 6.19
C HIS A 28 0.11 -3.18 5.56
N PRO A 29 -0.46 -2.58 4.50
CA PRO A 29 0.27 -1.68 3.62
C PRO A 29 1.02 -0.55 4.33
N LYS A 30 0.42 0.07 5.35
CA LYS A 30 1.10 1.10 6.15
C LYS A 30 2.37 0.58 6.83
N ARG A 31 2.28 -0.56 7.52
CA ARG A 31 3.41 -1.15 8.25
C ARG A 31 4.47 -1.65 7.27
N ASP A 32 4.02 -2.32 6.20
CA ASP A 32 4.91 -2.96 5.25
C ASP A 32 5.68 -1.92 4.43
N LEU A 33 5.04 -0.82 4.01
CA LEU A 33 5.73 0.30 3.34
C LEU A 33 6.74 0.99 4.25
N ARG A 34 6.44 1.16 5.54
CA ARG A 34 7.42 1.72 6.50
C ARG A 34 8.62 0.81 6.71
N ALA A 35 8.41 -0.50 6.74
CA ALA A 35 9.48 -1.47 6.86
C ALA A 35 10.35 -1.51 5.60
N PHE A 36 9.73 -1.36 4.42
CA PHE A 36 10.43 -1.35 3.14
C PHE A 36 11.19 -0.05 2.87
N PHE A 37 10.64 1.09 3.27
CA PHE A 37 11.25 2.42 3.12
C PHE A 37 11.54 3.07 4.49
N PRO A 38 12.41 2.49 5.32
CA PRO A 38 12.59 2.95 6.71
C PRO A 38 13.11 4.38 6.80
N ALA A 39 13.98 4.80 5.86
CA ALA A 39 14.52 6.15 5.80
C ALA A 39 13.44 7.22 5.54
N HIS A 40 12.40 6.88 4.78
CA HIS A 40 11.34 7.80 4.38
C HIS A 40 10.04 7.60 5.18
N ALA A 41 10.01 6.66 6.13
CA ALA A 41 8.78 6.25 6.82
C ALA A 41 8.04 7.43 7.50
N ARG A 42 8.77 8.31 8.20
CA ARG A 42 8.17 9.49 8.85
C ARG A 42 7.64 10.52 7.85
N GLN A 43 8.41 10.79 6.80
CA GLN A 43 8.05 11.75 5.76
C GLN A 43 6.83 11.27 4.97
N LEU A 44 6.77 9.97 4.68
CA LEU A 44 5.64 9.32 4.03
C LEU A 44 4.35 9.43 4.86
N GLU A 45 4.44 9.19 6.17
CA GLU A 45 3.27 9.34 7.06
C GLU A 45 2.78 10.79 7.11
N ALA A 46 3.70 11.75 7.21
CA ALA A 46 3.36 13.17 7.19
C ALA A 46 2.67 13.57 5.88
N PHE A 47 3.22 13.14 4.73
CA PHE A 47 2.61 13.39 3.43
C PHE A 47 1.22 12.75 3.31
N ALA A 48 1.06 11.50 3.76
CA ALA A 48 -0.23 10.83 3.75
C ALA A 48 -1.28 11.60 4.59
N GLN A 49 -0.89 12.11 5.75
CA GLN A 49 -1.77 12.91 6.60
C GLN A 49 -2.14 14.25 5.96
N GLN A 50 -1.15 14.98 5.43
CA GLN A 50 -1.35 16.29 4.79
C GLN A 50 -2.26 16.21 3.56
N GLN A 51 -2.16 15.11 2.80
CA GLN A 51 -2.93 14.89 1.58
C GLN A 51 -4.20 14.05 1.82
N HIS A 52 -4.53 13.74 3.07
CA HIS A 52 -5.67 12.89 3.47
C HIS A 52 -5.71 11.50 2.78
N LEU A 53 -4.55 10.92 2.51
CA LEU A 53 -4.38 9.64 1.81
C LEU A 53 -4.51 8.45 2.76
N ARG A 54 -5.06 7.34 2.25
CA ARG A 54 -5.24 6.09 2.98
C ARG A 54 -4.34 4.99 2.44
N PHE A 55 -3.65 4.30 3.33
CA PHE A 55 -2.82 3.12 2.98
C PHE A 55 -3.65 1.90 2.52
N THR A 56 -4.97 1.96 2.59
CA THR A 56 -5.87 0.86 2.21
C THR A 56 -6.60 1.12 0.88
N SER A 57 -6.29 2.21 0.19
CA SER A 57 -6.87 2.56 -1.11
C SER A 57 -5.83 2.33 -2.19
N ALA A 58 -6.19 1.61 -3.26
CA ALA A 58 -5.30 1.36 -4.39
C ALA A 58 -4.80 2.68 -5.03
N ARG A 59 -5.71 3.64 -5.21
CA ARG A 59 -5.40 4.97 -5.76
C ARG A 59 -4.41 5.71 -4.87
N ASP A 60 -4.68 5.73 -3.58
CA ASP A 60 -3.88 6.50 -2.62
C ASP A 60 -2.49 5.87 -2.45
N LEU A 61 -2.41 4.53 -2.43
CA LEU A 61 -1.14 3.80 -2.46
C LEU A 61 -0.32 4.15 -3.70
N CYS A 62 -0.94 4.27 -4.87
CA CYS A 62 -0.23 4.69 -6.09
C CYS A 62 0.36 6.11 -5.93
N LEU A 63 -0.37 7.04 -5.34
CA LEU A 63 0.12 8.40 -5.07
C LEU A 63 1.26 8.40 -4.03
N LEU A 64 1.13 7.63 -2.95
CA LEU A 64 2.17 7.46 -1.94
C LEU A 64 3.46 6.89 -2.55
N LEU A 65 3.34 5.87 -3.41
CA LEU A 65 4.48 5.25 -4.09
C LEU A 65 5.11 6.16 -5.13
N THR A 66 4.30 6.92 -5.87
CA THR A 66 4.79 7.93 -6.81
C THR A 66 5.64 8.96 -6.08
N GLN A 67 5.16 9.45 -4.94
CA GLN A 67 5.88 10.42 -4.14
C GLN A 67 7.15 9.82 -3.51
N LEU A 68 7.09 8.57 -3.02
CA LEU A 68 8.28 7.86 -2.52
C LEU A 68 9.36 7.75 -3.59
N ASN A 69 8.98 7.35 -4.82
CA ASN A 69 9.93 7.24 -5.92
C ASN A 69 10.60 8.58 -6.24
N ALA A 70 9.90 9.70 -6.09
CA ALA A 70 10.48 11.03 -6.26
C ALA A 70 11.45 11.44 -5.13
N TRP A 71 11.43 10.76 -3.98
CA TRP A 71 12.40 10.97 -2.89
C TRP A 71 13.58 9.98 -2.93
N LEU A 72 13.48 8.91 -3.71
CA LEU A 72 14.58 7.99 -3.91
C LEU A 72 15.67 8.67 -4.76
N PRO A 73 16.97 8.43 -4.45
CA PRO A 73 18.09 9.01 -5.19
C PRO A 73 18.23 8.45 -6.61
#